data_AF-A0A4Y9LFM4-F1
#
_entry.id   AF-A0A4Y9LFM4-F1
#
_cell.length_a   1.000
_cell.length_b   1.000
_cell.length_c   1.000
_cell.angle_alpha   90.00
_cell.angle_beta   90.00
_cell.angle_gamma   90.00
#
_symmetry.space_group_name_H-M   'P 1'
#
loop_
_entity.id
_entity.type
_entity.pdbx_description
1 polymer ?
#
loop_
_entity_poly.entity_id
_entity_poly.type
_entity_poly.pdbx_seq_one_letter_code
_entity_poly.pdbx_strand_id
1 'polypeptide(L)' 'MVSTGHAIELTPCAAAPIRGFVPTTGKVLRLESPDGLWIDSGIMQGRHITAFDPMLAKIIMPPQRLL' A
#
# COMPACT_ATOMS: atom_id res chain seq x y z
N MET A 1 -4.37 13.76 -25.93
CA MET A 1 -4.64 12.48 -25.24
C MET A 1 -6.02 12.56 -24.63
N VAL A 2 -6.91 11.59 -24.90
CA VAL A 2 -8.24 11.51 -24.28
C VAL A 2 -8.13 10.66 -23.01
N SER A 3 -8.69 11.14 -21.89
CA SER A 3 -8.75 10.36 -20.64
C SER A 3 -9.74 9.20 -20.78
N THR A 4 -9.33 7.98 -20.43
CA THR A 4 -10.14 6.76 -20.58
C THR A 4 -10.78 6.28 -19.28
N GLY A 5 -10.79 7.11 -18.24
CA GLY A 5 -11.37 6.79 -16.94
C GLY A 5 -10.64 7.50 -15.79
N HIS A 6 -10.84 7.00 -14.57
CA HIS A 6 -10.20 7.50 -13.36
C HIS A 6 -9.54 6.34 -12.61
N ALA A 7 -8.42 6.64 -11.95
CA ALA A 7 -7.73 5.71 -11.07
C ALA A 7 -7.72 6.28 -9.64
N ILE A 8 -7.61 5.39 -8.65
CA ILE A 8 -7.47 5.74 -7.24
C ILE A 8 -6.14 5.21 -6.73
N GLU A 9 -5.40 6.03 -5.99
CA GLU A 9 -4.21 5.61 -5.25
C GLU A 9 -4.54 5.46 -3.76
N LEU A 10 -4.11 4.35 -3.16
CA LEU A 10 -4.14 4.10 -1.73
C LEU A 10 -2.72 3.90 -1.21
N THR A 11 -2.38 4.63 -0.14
CA THR A 11 -1.04 4.59 0.50
C THR A 11 -1.15 4.05 1.92
N PRO A 12 -1.24 2.71 2.10
CA PRO A 12 -1.27 2.13 3.45
C PRO A 12 0.01 2.48 4.21
N CYS A 13 -0.14 2.81 5.50
CA CYS A 13 0.98 3.04 6.40
C CYS A 13 0.88 2.14 7.65
N ALA A 14 2.03 1.79 8.22
CA ALA A 14 2.14 1.10 9.49
C ALA A 14 1.88 2.08 10.65
N ALA A 15 0.67 2.62 10.73
CA ALA A 15 0.19 3.44 11.84
C ALA A 15 -1.08 2.81 12.41
N ALA A 16 -1.19 2.75 13.74
CA ALA A 16 -2.34 2.11 14.39
C ALA A 16 -3.45 3.13 14.68
N PRO A 17 -4.64 3.06 14.02
CA PRO A 17 -5.71 4.04 14.23
C PRO A 17 -6.19 4.06 15.68
N ILE A 18 -6.30 2.89 16.33
CA ILE A 18 -6.72 2.76 17.73
C ILE A 18 -5.71 3.36 18.73
N ARG A 19 -4.49 3.67 18.29
CA ARG A 19 -3.43 4.32 19.09
C ARG A 19 -3.20 5.76 18.65
N GLY A 20 -4.14 6.38 17.94
CA GLY A 20 -4.00 7.76 17.44
C GLY A 20 -3.02 7.88 16.28
N PHE A 21 -2.95 6.86 15.42
CA PHE A 21 -2.07 6.82 14.23
C PHE A 21 -0.56 6.90 14.55
N VAL A 22 -0.15 6.45 15.74
CA VAL A 22 1.27 6.30 16.08
C VAL A 22 1.92 5.25 15.17
N PRO A 23 3.14 5.50 14.64
CA PRO A 23 3.89 4.53 13.86
C PRO A 23 4.09 3.22 14.61
N THR A 24 3.95 2.12 13.90
CA THR A 24 4.15 0.76 14.37
C THR A 24 5.36 0.17 13.65
N THR A 25 6.24 -0.47 14.42
CA THR A 25 7.45 -1.11 13.91
C THR A 25 7.37 -2.62 14.07
N GLY A 26 8.27 -3.34 13.42
CA GLY A 26 8.35 -4.79 13.55
C GLY A 26 8.66 -5.50 12.24
N LYS A 27 8.72 -6.83 12.30
CA LYS A 27 9.00 -7.68 11.15
C LYS A 27 7.74 -7.91 10.33
N VAL A 28 7.81 -7.73 9.02
CA VAL A 28 6.76 -8.14 8.08
C VAL A 28 6.70 -9.66 8.07
N LEU A 29 5.70 -10.24 8.73
CA LEU A 29 5.58 -11.69 8.86
C LEU A 29 5.03 -12.34 7.59
N ARG A 30 4.11 -11.67 6.91
CA ARG A 30 3.45 -12.12 5.69
C ARG A 30 3.18 -10.92 4.79
N LEU A 31 3.46 -11.06 3.49
CA LEU A 31 3.13 -10.05 2.48
C LEU A 31 2.65 -10.78 1.22
N GLU A 32 1.41 -10.51 0.84
CA GLU A 32 0.79 -11.05 -0.36
C GLU A 32 0.17 -9.91 -1.16
N SER A 33 0.40 -9.91 -2.46
CA SER A 33 -0.12 -8.91 -3.38
C SER A 33 -1.22 -9.55 -4.23
N PRO A 34 -2.40 -8.92 -4.34
CA PRO A 34 -3.43 -9.39 -5.26
C PRO A 34 -3.01 -9.17 -6.71
N ASP A 35 -3.46 -10.06 -7.59
CA ASP A 35 -3.30 -9.90 -9.03
C ASP A 35 -4.17 -8.76 -9.57
N GLY A 36 -3.74 -8.15 -10.68
CA GLY A 36 -4.52 -7.14 -11.40
C GLY A 36 -4.49 -5.73 -10.80
N LEU A 37 -3.74 -5.50 -9.72
CA LEU A 37 -3.45 -4.16 -9.20
C LEU A 37 -2.00 -3.76 -9.52
N TRP A 38 -1.78 -2.46 -9.76
CA TRP A 38 -0.42 -1.94 -9.81
C TRP A 38 -0.01 -1.53 -8.39
N ILE A 39 0.94 -2.28 -7.83
CA ILE A 39 1.45 -2.06 -6.48
C ILE A 39 2.94 -1.73 -6.55
N ASP A 40 3.31 -0.57 -6.02
CA ASP A 40 4.68 -0.18 -5.74
C ASP A 40 4.93 -0.37 -4.24
N SER A 41 5.66 -1.42 -3.85
CA SER A 41 5.86 -1.78 -2.45
C SER A 41 7.21 -1.31 -1.93
N GLY A 42 7.21 -0.58 -0.81
CA GLY A 42 8.41 -0.19 -0.08
C GLY A 42 8.88 -1.23 0.94
N ILE A 43 8.18 -2.38 1.06
CA ILE A 43 8.47 -3.42 2.03
C ILE A 43 8.66 -4.79 1.38
N MET A 44 9.25 -5.71 2.13
CA MET A 44 9.37 -7.11 1.73
C MET A 44 9.08 -8.02 2.91
N GLN A 45 8.54 -9.21 2.66
CA GLN A 45 8.39 -10.23 3.69
C GLN A 45 9.73 -10.51 4.38
N GLY A 46 9.70 -10.59 5.71
CA GLY A 46 10.87 -10.81 6.54
C GLY A 46 11.69 -9.55 6.86
N ARG A 47 11.44 -8.41 6.22
CA ARG A 47 12.11 -7.14 6.56
C ARG A 47 11.49 -6.49 7.79
N HIS A 48 12.29 -5.66 8.46
CA HIS A 48 11.86 -4.91 9.64
C HIS A 48 11.46 -3.49 9.22
N ILE A 49 10.27 -3.05 9.64
CA ILE A 49 9.75 -1.69 9.46
C ILE A 49 10.26 -0.83 10.63
N THR A 50 10.83 0.32 10.31
CA THR A 50 11.31 1.31 11.30
C THR A 50 10.29 2.44 11.46
N ALA A 51 10.48 3.31 12.45
CA ALA A 51 9.58 4.44 12.69
C ALA A 51 9.83 5.67 11.79
N PHE A 52 10.72 5.57 10.80
CA PHE A 52 11.14 6.71 9.98
C PHE A 52 10.05 7.14 8.98
N ASP A 53 9.65 6.23 8.10
CA ASP A 53 8.52 6.40 7.19
C ASP A 53 7.60 5.18 7.34
N PRO A 54 6.37 5.36 7.86
CA PRO A 54 5.45 4.24 8.02
C PRO A 54 4.80 3.84 6.69
N MET A 55 4.98 4.55 5.58
CA MET A 55 4.39 4.18 4.29
C MET A 55 4.87 2.79 3.82
N LEU A 56 3.92 1.91 3.51
CA LEU A 56 4.21 0.51 3.17
C LEU A 56 4.23 0.27 1.66
N ALA A 57 3.29 0.88 0.95
CA ALA A 57 3.15 0.72 -0.49
C ALA A 57 2.31 1.87 -1.07
N LYS A 58 2.35 1.97 -2.40
CA LYS A 58 1.33 2.65 -3.20
C LYS A 58 0.55 1.59 -3.96
N ILE A 59 -0.76 1.62 -3.84
CA ILE A 59 -1.67 0.70 -4.51
C ILE A 59 -2.51 1.54 -5.47
N ILE A 60 -2.37 1.27 -6.76
CA ILE A 60 -3.08 1.98 -7.81
C ILE A 60 -4.16 1.06 -8.35
N MET A 61 -5.41 1.52 -8.21
CA MET A 61 -6.59 0.87 -8.76
C MET A 61 -6.95 1.56 -10.09
N PRO A 62 -6.75 0.90 -11.24
CA PRO A 62 -7.14 1.45 -12.53
C PRO A 62 -8.66 1.42 -12.70
N PRO A 63 -9.22 2.18 -13.65
CA PRO A 63 -10.64 2.08 -13.98
C PRO A 63 -10.99 0.67 -14.43
N GLN A 64 -12.13 0.15 -13.97
CA GLN A 64 -12.67 -1.11 -14.48
C GLN A 64 -13.13 -0.91 -15.92
N ARG A 65 -12.60 -1.73 -16.84
CA ARG A 65 -13.15 -1.82 -18.18
C ARG A 65 -14.37 -2.72 -18.13
N LEU A 66 -15.56 -2.13 -18.02
CA LEU A 66 -16.79 -2.84 -18.30
C LEU A 66 -16.72 -3.27 -19.78
N LEU A 67 -16.83 -4.58 -20.03
CA LEU A 67 -16.99 -5.14 -21.38
C LEU A 67 -18.34 -4.73 -21.96
#